data_AF-A0AAV2K506-F1
#
_entry.id   AF-A0AAV2K506-F1
#
_cell.length_a   1.000
_cell.length_b   1.000
_cell.length_c   1.000
_cell.angle_alpha   90.00
_cell.angle_beta   90.00
_cell.angle_gamma   90.00
#
_symmetry.space_group_name_H-M   'P 1'
#
loop_
_entity.id
_entity.type
_entity.pdbx_description
1 polymer ?
#
loop_
_entity_poly.entity_id
_entity_poly.type
_entity_poly.pdbx_seq_one_letter_code
_entity_poly.pdbx_strand_id
1 'polypeptide(L)'
;MVILFLVFIVQFSVSSACLAINRDQQEHLLEVGWNNSQSTQRDLEKSLNCCGFRAVDYNNTCTATCFPNHSCQPCADKIQAHAGELLQIGGGIGLFFSFTEMLGVWLTYRYRNQKDPRANPSAFL
;
A
#
# COMPACT_ATOMS: atom_id res chain seq x y z
N MET A 1 -4.47 -14.03 20.49
CA MET A 1 -3.06 -14.44 20.45
C MET A 1 -2.68 -14.81 19.03
N VAL A 2 -3.03 -16.02 18.57
CA VAL A 2 -2.60 -16.54 17.25
C VAL A 2 -3.08 -15.68 16.08
N ILE A 3 -4.35 -15.27 16.05
CA ILE A 3 -4.88 -14.45 14.94
C ILE A 3 -4.14 -13.10 14.82
N LEU A 4 -3.98 -12.36 15.93
CA LEU A 4 -3.22 -11.10 15.95
C LEU A 4 -1.76 -11.30 15.54
N PHE A 5 -1.16 -12.43 15.92
CA PHE A 5 0.21 -12.74 15.49
C PHE A 5 0.29 -13.02 13.98
N LEU A 6 -0.70 -13.69 13.39
CA LEU A 6 -0.77 -13.92 11.95
C LEU A 6 -0.98 -12.62 11.17
N VAL A 7 -1.87 -11.75 11.65
CA VAL A 7 -2.11 -10.42 11.06
C VAL A 7 -0.83 -9.58 11.12
N PHE A 8 -0.13 -9.59 12.26
CA PHE A 8 1.17 -8.94 12.40
C PHE A 8 2.17 -9.40 11.32
N ILE A 9 2.30 -10.72 11.09
CA ILE A 9 3.25 -11.26 10.09
C ILE A 9 2.90 -10.74 8.69
N VAL A 10 1.63 -10.85 8.29
CA VAL A 10 1.19 -10.42 6.96
C VAL A 10 1.41 -8.92 6.80
N GLN A 11 0.95 -8.11 7.76
CA GLN A 11 1.05 -6.67 7.69
C GLN A 11 2.50 -6.19 7.66
N PHE A 12 3.35 -6.71 8.56
CA PHE A 12 4.76 -6.37 8.60
C PHE A 12 5.46 -6.71 7.27
N SER A 13 5.16 -7.86 6.69
CA SER A 13 5.73 -8.28 5.40
C SER A 13 5.31 -7.38 4.24
N VAL A 14 4.01 -7.08 4.12
CA VAL A 14 3.47 -6.23 3.06
C VAL A 14 3.99 -4.80 3.20
N SER A 15 3.99 -4.25 4.41
CA SER A 15 4.51 -2.90 4.67
C SER A 15 6.00 -2.78 4.36
N SER A 16 6.79 -3.80 4.71
CA SER A 16 8.22 -3.85 4.36
C SER A 16 8.43 -3.93 2.85
N ALA A 17 7.62 -4.72 2.14
CA ALA A 17 7.66 -4.82 0.68
C ALA A 17 7.30 -3.48 0.00
N CYS A 18 6.28 -2.76 0.51
CA CYS A 18 5.89 -1.45 -0.01
C CYS A 18 6.98 -0.38 0.17
N LEU A 19 7.79 -0.48 1.23
CA LEU A 19 8.92 0.44 1.46
C LEU A 19 10.18 0.07 0.66
N ALA A 20 10.38 -1.22 0.37
CA ALA A 20 11.57 -1.73 -0.30
C ALA A 20 11.50 -1.72 -1.84
N ILE A 21 10.32 -1.47 -2.42
CA ILE A 21 10.12 -1.50 -3.87
C ILE A 21 10.91 -0.37 -4.57
N ASN A 22 11.70 -0.74 -5.58
CA ASN A 22 12.45 0.21 -6.40
C ASN A 22 11.64 0.72 -7.59
N ARG A 23 12.09 1.83 -8.18
CA ARG A 23 11.47 2.48 -9.34
C ARG A 23 11.30 1.54 -10.54
N ASP A 24 12.33 0.75 -10.87
CA ASP A 24 12.29 -0.16 -12.02
C ASP A 24 11.27 -1.29 -11.82
N GLN A 25 11.19 -1.84 -10.61
CA GLN A 25 10.20 -2.87 -10.26
C GLN A 25 8.78 -2.30 -10.31
N GLN A 26 8.61 -1.07 -9.86
CA GLN A 26 7.34 -0.36 -9.91
C GLN A 26 6.92 -0.07 -11.36
N GLU A 27 7.85 0.35 -12.23
CA GLU A 27 7.55 0.61 -13.64
C GLU A 27 7.02 -0.65 -14.34
N HIS A 28 7.68 -1.80 -14.14
CA HIS A 28 7.23 -3.06 -14.74
C HIS A 28 5.83 -3.45 -14.27
N LEU A 29 5.52 -3.31 -12.98
CA LEU A 29 4.20 -3.61 -12.44
C LEU A 29 3.12 -2.66 -13.01
N LEU A 30 3.46 -1.38 -13.16
CA LEU A 30 2.58 -0.38 -13.75
C LEU A 30 2.38 -0.62 -15.25
N GLU A 31 3.40 -1.07 -15.99
CA GLU A 31 3.30 -1.41 -17.41
C GLU A 31 2.35 -2.58 -17.64
N VAL A 32 2.47 -3.64 -16.82
CA VAL A 32 1.55 -4.79 -16.85
C VAL A 32 0.14 -4.37 -16.46
N GLY A 33 -0.01 -3.56 -15.39
CA GLY A 33 -1.31 -3.06 -14.94
C GLY A 33 -1.99 -2.15 -15.97
N TRP A 34 -1.20 -1.30 -16.63
CA TRP A 34 -1.65 -0.44 -17.71
C TRP A 34 -2.22 -1.27 -18.85
N ASN A 35 -1.49 -2.28 -19.35
CA ASN A 35 -1.93 -3.09 -20.47
C ASN A 35 -3.14 -4.01 -20.17
N ASN A 36 -3.44 -4.25 -18.89
CA ASN A 36 -4.53 -5.13 -18.50
C ASN A 36 -5.92 -4.47 -18.57
N SER A 37 -6.01 -3.16 -18.31
CA SER A 37 -7.29 -2.51 -18.06
C SER A 37 -7.43 -1.14 -18.73
N GLN A 38 -8.21 -1.06 -19.81
CA GLN A 38 -8.49 0.19 -20.52
C GLN A 38 -9.32 1.20 -19.70
N SER A 39 -10.17 0.73 -18.79
CA SER A 39 -10.94 1.63 -17.90
C SER A 39 -10.01 2.36 -16.93
N THR A 40 -9.06 1.64 -16.32
CA THR A 40 -8.05 2.20 -15.42
C THR A 40 -7.16 3.21 -16.14
N GLN A 41 -6.82 2.96 -17.41
CA GLN A 41 -6.09 3.93 -18.24
C GLN A 41 -6.86 5.25 -18.32
N ARG A 42 -8.15 5.23 -18.72
CA ARG A 42 -8.97 6.45 -18.87
C ARG A 42 -9.11 7.25 -17.57
N ASP A 43 -9.29 6.55 -16.45
CA ASP A 43 -9.38 7.19 -15.14
C ASP A 43 -8.07 7.87 -14.74
N LEU A 44 -6.93 7.22 -15.01
CA LEU A 44 -5.60 7.80 -14.77
C LEU A 44 -5.31 8.97 -15.70
N GLU A 45 -5.62 8.86 -16.99
CA GLU A 45 -5.43 9.94 -17.97
C GLU A 45 -6.24 11.19 -17.56
N LYS A 46 -7.48 11.00 -17.09
CA LYS A 46 -8.33 12.08 -16.60
C LYS A 46 -7.86 12.66 -15.27
N SER A 47 -7.46 11.82 -14.32
CA SER A 47 -7.06 12.26 -12.98
C SER A 47 -5.68 12.94 -12.97
N LEU A 48 -4.73 12.42 -13.75
CA LEU A 48 -3.34 12.87 -13.77
C LEU A 48 -3.03 13.84 -14.92
N ASN A 49 -3.98 14.09 -15.83
CA ASN A 49 -3.80 14.94 -17.01
C ASN A 49 -2.55 14.54 -17.81
N CYS A 50 -2.50 13.28 -18.22
CA CYS A 50 -1.44 12.67 -19.03
C CYS A 50 -2.09 11.74 -20.07
N CYS A 51 -1.35 11.33 -21.10
CA CYS A 51 -1.88 10.40 -22.12
C CYS A 51 -0.81 9.37 -22.49
N GLY A 52 -1.22 8.10 -22.63
CA GLY A 52 -0.31 7.01 -22.97
C GLY A 52 0.72 6.68 -21.88
N PHE A 53 1.26 5.47 -21.90
CA PHE A 53 2.18 5.02 -20.84
C PHE A 53 3.59 5.60 -21.01
N ARG A 54 4.34 5.16 -22.03
CA ARG A 54 5.70 5.63 -22.34
C ARG A 54 5.75 6.79 -23.35
N ALA A 55 4.77 6.85 -24.25
CA ALA A 55 4.68 7.88 -25.28
C ALA A 55 3.23 8.30 -25.49
N VAL A 56 3.03 9.54 -25.93
CA VAL A 56 1.72 10.10 -26.25
C VAL A 56 1.41 9.79 -27.71
N ASP A 57 0.40 8.95 -27.96
CA ASP A 57 -0.13 8.70 -29.30
C ASP A 57 -1.33 9.63 -29.57
N TYR A 58 -1.12 10.69 -30.35
CA TYR A 58 -2.21 11.60 -30.76
C TYR A 58 -3.18 11.00 -31.78
N ASN A 59 -2.85 9.84 -32.37
CA ASN A 59 -3.77 9.10 -33.23
C ASN A 59 -4.89 8.40 -32.43
N ASN A 60 -4.66 8.16 -31.14
CA ASN A 60 -5.64 7.58 -30.23
C ASN A 60 -6.40 8.69 -29.51
N THR A 61 -7.64 8.41 -29.11
CA THR A 61 -8.43 9.35 -28.32
C THR A 61 -8.06 9.25 -26.84
N CYS A 62 -7.70 10.38 -26.23
CA CYS A 62 -7.42 10.48 -24.81
C CYS A 62 -8.42 11.44 -24.15
N THR A 63 -8.90 11.09 -22.95
CA THR A 63 -9.90 11.87 -22.21
C THR A 63 -9.31 12.98 -21.34
N ALA A 64 -7.99 13.17 -21.36
CA ALA A 64 -7.30 14.19 -20.57
C ALA A 64 -7.52 15.60 -21.13
N THR A 65 -7.54 16.61 -20.25
CA THR A 65 -7.72 18.02 -20.63
C THR A 65 -6.55 18.59 -21.44
N CYS A 66 -5.37 17.97 -21.35
CA CYS A 66 -4.17 18.37 -22.12
C CYS A 66 -4.22 17.94 -23.60
N PHE A 67 -5.08 16.99 -23.96
CA PHE A 67 -5.11 16.38 -25.29
C PHE A 67 -5.45 17.37 -26.42
N PRO A 68 -6.50 18.22 -26.32
CA PRO A 68 -6.82 19.19 -27.37
C PRO A 68 -5.73 20.24 -27.63
N ASN A 69 -4.85 20.50 -26.65
CA ASN A 69 -3.77 21.48 -26.77
C ASN A 69 -2.44 20.86 -27.23
N HIS A 70 -2.41 19.56 -27.54
CA HIS A 70 -1.20 18.80 -27.87
C HIS A 70 -0.05 18.94 -26.85
N SER A 71 -0.34 19.28 -25.60
CA SER A 71 0.67 19.54 -24.56
C SER A 71 0.77 18.44 -23.51
N CYS A 72 0.19 17.26 -23.77
CA CYS A 72 0.23 16.14 -22.84
C CYS A 72 1.63 15.54 -22.71
N GLN A 73 1.92 15.04 -21.51
CA GLN A 73 3.09 14.24 -21.19
C GLN A 73 2.70 12.77 -21.00
N PRO A 74 3.66 11.83 -21.14
CA PRO A 74 3.42 10.42 -20.84
C PRO A 74 3.06 10.21 -19.36
N CYS A 75 2.23 9.20 -19.10
CA CYS A 75 1.74 8.90 -17.75
C CYS A 75 2.74 8.13 -16.88
N ALA A 76 3.74 7.43 -17.45
CA ALA A 76 4.64 6.55 -16.71
C ALA A 76 5.31 7.25 -15.52
N ASP A 77 6.00 8.37 -15.74
CA ASP A 77 6.71 9.09 -14.68
C ASP A 77 5.78 9.62 -13.59
N LYS A 78 4.60 10.09 -14.00
CA LYS A 78 3.62 10.72 -13.11
C LYS A 78 2.95 9.67 -12.22
N ILE A 79 2.56 8.54 -12.80
CA ILE A 79 2.01 7.40 -12.05
C ILE A 79 3.08 6.83 -11.13
N GLN A 80 4.31 6.66 -11.60
CA GLN A 80 5.40 6.12 -10.79
C GLN A 80 5.69 7.01 -9.57
N ALA A 81 5.75 8.33 -9.75
CA ALA A 81 5.95 9.26 -8.64
C ALA A 81 4.83 9.17 -7.59
N HIS A 82 3.56 9.23 -8.03
CA HIS A 82 2.43 9.13 -7.11
C HIS A 82 2.31 7.76 -6.44
N ALA A 83 2.51 6.67 -7.18
CA ALA A 83 2.47 5.33 -6.64
C ALA A 83 3.62 5.11 -5.64
N GLY A 84 4.82 5.62 -5.92
CA GLY A 84 5.97 5.51 -5.03
C GLY A 84 5.72 6.21 -3.70
N GLU A 85 5.20 7.44 -3.73
CA GLU A 85 4.83 8.19 -2.54
C GLU A 85 3.77 7.44 -1.70
N LEU A 86 2.71 6.95 -2.34
CA LEU A 86 1.66 6.19 -1.67
C LEU A 86 2.17 4.87 -1.06
N LEU A 87 3.07 4.15 -1.74
CA LEU A 87 3.66 2.92 -1.22
C LEU A 87 4.56 3.20 -0.02
N GLN A 88 5.35 4.27 -0.05
CA GLN A 88 6.19 4.66 1.09
C GLN A 88 5.35 5.12 2.30
N ILE A 89 4.37 5.99 2.09
CA ILE A 89 3.48 6.46 3.16
C ILE A 89 2.65 5.30 3.72
N GLY A 90 2.03 4.51 2.84
CA GLY A 90 1.21 3.35 3.23
C GLY A 90 2.03 2.28 3.94
N GLY A 91 3.25 1.99 3.46
CA GLY A 91 4.19 1.10 4.11
C GLY A 91 4.62 1.60 5.49
N GLY A 92 4.88 2.91 5.64
CA GLY A 92 5.21 3.52 6.93
C GLY A 92 4.06 3.42 7.95
N ILE A 93 2.83 3.75 7.54
CA ILE A 93 1.63 3.63 8.38
C ILE A 93 1.40 2.17 8.79
N GLY A 94 1.53 1.25 7.83
CA GLY A 94 1.37 -0.18 8.09
C GLY A 94 2.41 -0.72 9.07
N LEU A 95 3.68 -0.32 8.94
CA LEU A 95 4.73 -0.66 9.90
C LEU A 95 4.43 -0.13 11.30
N PHE A 96 3.98 1.13 11.42
CA PHE A 96 3.63 1.72 12.70
C PHE A 96 2.56 0.89 13.42
N PHE A 97 1.50 0.52 12.70
CA PHE A 97 0.44 -0.30 13.28
C PHE A 97 0.93 -1.71 13.64
N SER A 98 1.80 -2.34 12.83
CA SER A 98 2.43 -3.61 13.17
C SER A 98 3.24 -3.54 14.48
N PHE A 99 3.94 -2.44 14.75
CA PHE A 99 4.62 -2.25 16.05
C PHE A 99 3.63 -2.18 17.21
N THR A 100 2.51 -1.47 17.04
CA THR A 100 1.47 -1.42 18.08
C THR A 100 0.80 -2.78 18.30
N GLU A 101 0.64 -3.58 17.24
CA GLU A 101 0.09 -4.93 17.32
C GLU A 101 1.02 -5.89 18.07
N MET A 102 2.34 -5.78 17.86
CA MET A 102 3.32 -6.55 18.64
C MET A 102 3.20 -6.27 20.14
N LEU A 103 3.05 -4.99 20.53
CA LEU A 103 2.80 -4.62 21.93
C LEU A 103 1.47 -5.19 22.44
N GLY A 104 0.42 -5.17 21.61
CA GLY A 104 -0.88 -5.75 21.93
C GLY A 104 -0.83 -7.26 22.16
N VAL A 105 -0.09 -7.99 21.33
CA VAL A 105 0.15 -9.44 21.50
C VAL A 105 0.92 -9.69 22.80
N TRP A 106 1.97 -8.92 23.08
CA TRP A 106 2.73 -9.06 24.33
C TRP A 106 1.87 -8.78 25.58
N LEU A 107 1.12 -7.67 25.58
CA LEU A 107 0.23 -7.29 26.69
C LEU A 107 -0.84 -8.34 26.94
N THR A 108 -1.48 -8.83 25.88
CA THR A 108 -2.54 -9.83 26.00
C THR A 108 -1.97 -11.18 26.44
N TYR A 109 -0.72 -11.51 26.07
CA TYR A 109 -0.05 -12.73 26.52
C TYR A 109 0.23 -12.65 28.02
N ARG A 110 0.80 -11.51 28.45
CA ARG A 110 1.04 -11.23 29.88
C ARG A 110 -0.26 -11.26 30.68
N TYR A 111 -1.32 -10.62 30.18
CA TYR A 111 -2.63 -10.57 30.84
C TYR A 111 -3.22 -11.97 31.05
N ARG A 112 -3.16 -12.85 30.04
CA ARG A 112 -3.66 -14.23 30.19
C ARG A 112 -2.77 -15.11 31.07
N ASN A 113 -1.47 -14.80 31.16
CA ASN A 113 -0.53 -15.48 32.04
C ASN A 113 -0.50 -14.91 33.47
N GLN A 114 -1.31 -13.89 33.79
CA GLN A 114 -1.52 -13.49 35.18
C GLN A 114 -2.31 -14.58 35.91
N LYS A 115 -1.79 -15.03 37.05
CA LYS A 115 -2.49 -15.99 37.93
C LYS A 115 -3.82 -15.39 38.38
N ASP A 116 -4.86 -16.21 38.38
CA ASP A 116 -6.16 -15.82 38.90
C ASP A 116 -6.02 -15.50 40.40
N PRO A 117 -6.20 -14.24 40.83
CA PRO A 117 -6.05 -13.87 42.24
C PRO A 117 -7.09 -14.55 43.14
N ARG A 118 -8.18 -15.09 42.56
CA ARG A 118 -9.20 -15.86 43.30
C ARG A 118 -8.81 -17.31 43.59
N ALA A 119 -7.77 -17.83 42.93
CA ALA A 119 -7.28 -19.20 43.15
C ALA A 119 -6.26 -19.30 44.31
N ASN A 120 -6.05 -18.21 45.07
CA ASN A 120 -5.17 -18.22 46.24
C ASN A 120 -5.96 -18.67 47.48
N PRO A 121 -5.76 -19.89 48.01
CA PRO A 121 -6.51 -20.40 49.16
C PRO A 121 -6.25 -19.62 50.46
N SER A 122 -5.24 -18.75 50.48
CA SER A 122 -4.89 -17.85 51.57
C SER A 122 -5.68 -16.54 51.62
N ALA A 123 -6.62 -16.30 50.69
CA ALA A 123 -7.50 -15.12 50.70
C ALA A 123 -8.83 -15.34 51.46
N PHE A 124 -9.08 -16.57 51.94
CA PHE A 124 -10.27 -16.95 52.72
C PHE A 124 -9.94 -17.38 54.16
N LEU A 125 -8.70 -17.21 54.60
CA LEU A 125 -8.26 -17.32 56.00
C LEU A 125 -8.05 -15.93 56.57
#